data_AF-A0A7X4BSB7-F1
#
_entry.id   AF-A0A7X4BSB7-F1
#
_cell.length_a   1.000
_cell.length_b   1.000
_cell.length_c   1.000
_cell.angle_alpha   90.00
_cell.angle_beta   90.00
_cell.angle_gamma   90.00
#
_symmetry.space_group_name_H-M   'P 1'
#
loop_
_entity.id
_entity.type
_entity.pdbx_description
1 polymer ?
#
loop_
_entity_poly.entity_id
_entity_poly.type
_entity_poly.pdbx_seq_one_letter_code
_entity_poly.pdbx_strand_id
1 'polypeptide(L)'
;MKRKWFVLSTIAAIAMVGMFVFENTAAAHREVHSKREYRKDNVRATRGRIATLNPVATLNQSWIDLTFGVKVDVEMLAKVHPIYQETRETLQKQIKEAHGSDEKRAAVKKLRENIKETQTKFYASLKEVLTEEQMTKLTELTKKRRTEARKRANESRRSQRESRRHF
;
A
#
# COMPACT_ATOMS: atom_id res chain seq x y z
N MET A 1 17.02 31.07 -20.41
CA MET A 1 17.46 30.25 -19.25
C MET A 1 16.39 29.32 -18.64
N LYS A 2 15.11 29.35 -19.05
CA LYS A 2 14.01 28.60 -18.40
C LYS A 2 13.87 27.10 -18.77
N ARG A 3 14.53 26.61 -19.83
CA ARG A 3 14.38 25.22 -20.30
C ARG A 3 15.24 24.19 -19.56
N LYS A 4 16.37 24.60 -18.97
CA LYS A 4 17.30 23.66 -18.30
C LYS A 4 16.78 23.17 -16.94
N TRP A 5 15.94 23.96 -16.27
CA TRP A 5 15.39 23.63 -14.95
C TRP A 5 14.23 22.62 -15.05
N PHE A 6 13.46 22.65 -16.13
CA PHE A 6 12.39 21.67 -16.36
C PHE A 6 12.93 20.26 -16.60
N VAL A 7 14.01 20.12 -17.37
CA VAL A 7 14.60 18.81 -17.70
C VAL A 7 15.18 18.12 -16.46
N LEU A 8 15.83 18.87 -15.57
CA LEU A 8 16.37 18.32 -14.32
C LEU A 8 15.28 17.82 -13.37
N SER A 9 14.15 18.54 -13.28
CA SER A 9 13.00 18.17 -12.45
C SER A 9 12.31 16.87 -12.94
N THR A 10 12.15 16.73 -14.26
CA THR A 10 11.56 15.50 -14.84
C THR A 10 12.46 14.28 -14.65
N ILE A 11 13.79 14.44 -14.74
CA ILE A 11 14.75 13.36 -14.49
C ILE A 11 14.71 12.91 -13.03
N ALA A 12 14.59 13.85 -12.07
CA ALA A 12 14.46 13.51 -10.65
C ALA A 12 13.17 12.73 -10.34
N ALA A 13 12.03 13.13 -10.93
CA ALA A 13 10.77 12.40 -10.80
C ALA A 13 10.84 10.99 -11.41
N ILE A 14 11.47 10.85 -12.59
CA ILE A 14 11.66 9.54 -13.24
C ILE A 14 12.61 8.65 -12.42
N ALA A 15 13.67 9.21 -11.83
CA ALA A 15 14.61 8.46 -11.01
C ALA A 15 13.96 7.97 -9.69
N MET A 16 13.14 8.80 -9.03
CA MET A 16 12.38 8.39 -7.84
C MET A 16 11.35 7.30 -8.17
N VAL A 17 10.64 7.42 -9.30
CA VAL A 17 9.73 6.39 -9.79
C VAL A 17 10.48 5.10 -10.13
N GLY A 18 11.63 5.20 -10.81
CA GLY A 18 12.45 4.07 -11.21
C GLY A 18 12.97 3.27 -10.03
N MET A 19 13.51 3.93 -9.00
CA MET A 19 13.90 3.29 -7.75
C MET A 19 12.72 2.64 -7.03
N PHE A 20 11.55 3.31 -7.02
CA PHE A 20 10.35 2.81 -6.36
C PHE A 20 9.73 1.56 -7.01
N VAL A 21 9.74 1.47 -8.35
CA VAL A 21 9.29 0.28 -9.08
C VAL A 21 10.26 -0.89 -8.85
N PHE A 22 11.56 -0.61 -8.78
CA PHE A 22 12.58 -1.64 -8.53
C PHE A 22 12.47 -2.21 -7.10
N GLU A 23 12.24 -1.38 -6.08
CA GLU A 23 12.07 -1.84 -4.70
C GLU A 23 10.79 -2.69 -4.51
N ASN A 24 9.66 -2.29 -5.11
CA ASN A 24 8.41 -3.06 -4.99
C ASN A 24 8.46 -4.40 -5.76
N THR A 25 9.10 -4.45 -6.92
CA THR A 25 9.26 -5.70 -7.70
C THR A 25 10.25 -6.65 -7.04
N ALA A 26 11.35 -6.13 -6.48
CA ALA A 26 12.30 -6.95 -5.70
C ALA A 26 11.69 -7.50 -4.40
N ALA A 27 10.84 -6.73 -3.73
CA ALA A 27 10.12 -7.19 -2.54
C ALA A 27 9.10 -8.30 -2.86
N ALA A 28 8.40 -8.19 -4.00
CA ALA A 28 7.45 -9.22 -4.45
C ALA A 28 8.12 -10.54 -4.84
N HIS A 29 9.37 -10.50 -5.32
CA HIS A 29 10.13 -11.72 -5.69
C HIS A 29 10.80 -12.43 -4.51
N ARG A 30 10.96 -11.80 -3.34
CA ARG A 30 11.61 -12.42 -2.16
C ARG A 30 10.73 -13.42 -1.38
N GLU A 31 9.42 -13.48 -1.60
CA GLU A 31 8.52 -14.38 -0.85
C GLU A 31 8.37 -15.79 -1.45
N VAL A 32 8.94 -16.08 -2.63
CA VAL A 32 8.66 -17.35 -3.35
C VAL A 32 9.61 -18.51 -2.97
N HIS A 33 10.64 -18.28 -2.15
CA HIS A 33 11.64 -19.31 -1.80
C HIS A 33 11.78 -19.60 -0.30
N SER A 34 10.70 -20.02 0.37
CA SER A 34 10.86 -20.85 1.57
C SER A 34 9.95 -22.07 1.55
N LYS A 35 10.60 -23.23 1.51
CA LYS A 35 10.04 -24.57 1.39
C LYS A 35 9.10 -24.93 2.55
N ARG A 36 8.16 -25.82 2.21
CA ARG A 36 7.30 -26.62 3.09
C ARG A 36 8.03 -27.12 4.33
N GLU A 37 7.50 -26.78 5.50
CA GLU A 37 7.59 -27.62 6.69
C GLU A 37 6.30 -27.51 7.49
N TYR A 38 5.72 -28.67 7.77
CA TYR A 38 4.47 -28.92 8.48
C TYR A 38 4.77 -29.00 9.99
N ARG A 39 4.45 -27.97 10.78
CA ARG A 39 4.04 -28.04 12.21
C ARG A 39 3.90 -26.64 12.85
N LYS A 40 2.93 -26.51 13.77
CA LYS A 40 2.53 -25.38 14.67
C LYS A 40 1.44 -24.42 14.16
N ASP A 41 0.21 -24.83 14.45
CA ASP A 41 -1.06 -24.24 13.99
C ASP A 41 -1.55 -22.95 14.66
N ASN A 42 -0.81 -22.31 15.58
CA ASN A 42 -1.29 -21.06 16.19
C ASN A 42 -0.44 -19.81 15.91
N VAL A 43 0.84 -19.96 15.60
CA VAL A 43 1.74 -18.81 15.33
C VAL A 43 1.64 -18.34 13.87
N ARG A 44 1.40 -19.28 12.94
CA ARG A 44 1.29 -18.98 11.49
C ARG A 44 0.00 -18.24 11.16
N ALA A 45 -1.11 -18.56 11.83
CA ALA A 45 -2.38 -17.88 11.64
C ALA A 45 -2.30 -16.39 11.99
N THR A 46 -1.50 -16.01 12.99
CA THR A 46 -1.36 -14.59 13.38
C THR A 46 -0.34 -13.83 12.55
N ARG A 47 0.80 -14.46 12.17
CA ARG A 47 1.72 -13.88 11.16
C ARG A 47 1.04 -13.66 9.81
N GLY A 48 0.23 -14.63 9.36
CA GLY A 48 -0.58 -14.50 8.14
C GLY A 48 -1.64 -13.40 8.26
N ARG A 49 -2.30 -13.24 9.42
CA ARG A 49 -3.28 -12.17 9.66
C ARG A 49 -2.66 -10.77 9.72
N ILE A 50 -1.44 -10.62 10.21
CA ILE A 50 -0.72 -9.33 10.13
C ILE A 50 -0.29 -9.07 8.69
N ALA A 51 0.26 -10.08 7.99
CA ALA A 51 0.63 -9.96 6.58
C ALA A 51 -0.56 -9.62 5.65
N THR A 52 -1.79 -10.03 6.01
CA THR A 52 -3.00 -9.62 5.26
C THR A 52 -3.35 -8.14 5.38
N LEU A 53 -2.89 -7.47 6.45
CA LEU A 53 -2.95 -6.02 6.56
C LEU A 53 -1.73 -5.49 5.82
N ASN A 54 -1.88 -5.19 4.53
CA ASN A 54 -0.82 -4.57 3.74
C ASN A 54 -1.07 -3.06 3.53
N PRO A 55 -1.01 -2.23 4.61
CA PRO A 55 -1.32 -0.81 4.52
C PRO A 55 -0.23 -0.06 3.77
N VAL A 56 1.03 -0.52 3.81
CA VAL A 56 2.14 0.08 3.06
C VAL A 56 1.93 -0.10 1.56
N ALA A 57 1.57 -1.30 1.08
CA ALA A 57 1.26 -1.47 -0.35
C ALA A 57 0.05 -0.62 -0.77
N THR A 58 -0.95 -0.47 0.09
CA THR A 58 -2.10 0.40 -0.18
C THR A 58 -1.67 1.86 -0.32
N LEU A 59 -0.80 2.34 0.58
CA LEU A 59 -0.24 3.68 0.52
C LEU A 59 0.64 3.89 -0.72
N ASN A 60 1.55 2.95 -1.00
CA ASN A 60 2.39 2.93 -2.20
C ASN A 60 1.55 3.05 -3.47
N GLN A 61 0.42 2.37 -3.50
CA GLN A 61 -0.47 2.41 -4.64
C GLN A 61 -1.20 3.77 -4.76
N SER A 62 -1.58 4.39 -3.64
CA SER A 62 -2.10 5.77 -3.66
C SER A 62 -1.08 6.75 -4.22
N TRP A 63 0.21 6.58 -3.91
CA TRP A 63 1.28 7.37 -4.50
C TRP A 63 1.39 7.20 -6.02
N ILE A 64 1.37 5.95 -6.51
CA ILE A 64 1.33 5.66 -7.96
C ILE A 64 0.14 6.35 -8.63
N ASP A 65 -1.03 6.33 -7.99
CA ASP A 65 -2.22 6.97 -8.55
C ASP A 65 -2.08 8.48 -8.63
N LEU A 66 -1.52 9.12 -7.61
CA LEU A 66 -1.26 10.55 -7.64
C LEU A 66 -0.36 10.91 -8.83
N THR A 67 0.70 10.12 -9.06
CA THR A 67 1.66 10.35 -10.14
C THR A 67 1.09 10.06 -11.53
N PHE A 68 0.41 8.93 -11.73
CA PHE A 68 0.05 8.43 -13.07
C PHE A 68 -1.44 8.45 -13.38
N GLY A 69 -2.29 8.23 -12.38
CA GLY A 69 -3.74 8.16 -12.55
C GLY A 69 -4.39 9.54 -12.52
N VAL A 70 -4.14 10.27 -11.43
CA VAL A 70 -4.57 11.66 -11.23
C VAL A 70 -3.72 12.59 -12.08
N LYS A 71 -2.41 12.32 -12.19
CA LYS A 71 -1.41 13.15 -12.88
C LYS A 71 -1.28 14.52 -12.22
N VAL A 72 -1.04 14.49 -10.92
CA VAL A 72 -0.75 15.69 -10.13
C VAL A 72 0.54 16.32 -10.65
N ASP A 73 0.62 17.66 -10.65
CA ASP A 73 1.81 18.36 -11.10
C ASP A 73 3.02 18.10 -10.19
N VAL A 74 4.21 18.45 -10.68
CA VAL A 74 5.46 18.15 -9.95
C VAL A 74 5.57 18.97 -8.66
N GLU A 75 5.00 20.17 -8.62
CA GLU A 75 5.07 21.03 -7.43
C GLU A 75 4.19 20.48 -6.29
N MET A 76 2.98 20.07 -6.60
CA MET A 76 2.08 19.38 -5.68
C MET A 76 2.65 18.02 -5.29
N LEU A 77 3.23 17.25 -6.22
CA LEU A 77 3.92 15.99 -5.87
C LEU A 77 5.07 16.23 -4.88
N ALA A 78 5.82 17.33 -5.02
CA ALA A 78 6.87 17.71 -4.07
C ALA A 78 6.30 18.05 -2.68
N LYS A 79 5.11 18.66 -2.62
CA LYS A 79 4.39 18.94 -1.35
C LYS A 79 3.77 17.68 -0.73
N VAL A 80 3.30 16.74 -1.55
CA VAL A 80 2.71 15.47 -1.08
C VAL A 80 3.78 14.45 -0.68
N HIS A 81 4.96 14.47 -1.30
CA HIS A 81 6.04 13.54 -1.00
C HIS A 81 6.39 13.42 0.51
N PRO A 82 6.61 14.50 1.28
CA PRO A 82 6.88 14.39 2.71
C PRO A 82 5.72 13.76 3.49
N ILE A 83 4.47 14.12 3.17
CA ILE A 83 3.26 13.53 3.77
C ILE A 83 3.25 12.01 3.55
N TYR A 84 3.56 11.58 2.32
CA TYR A 84 3.63 10.17 1.96
C TYR A 84 4.76 9.44 2.72
N GLN A 85 5.96 10.01 2.78
CA GLN A 85 7.10 9.38 3.47
C GLN A 85 6.83 9.22 4.96
N GLU A 86 6.36 10.27 5.63
CA GLU A 86 6.01 10.22 7.06
C GLU A 86 4.94 9.17 7.36
N THR A 87 3.91 9.11 6.51
CA THR A 87 2.85 8.10 6.62
C THR A 87 3.41 6.70 6.44
N ARG A 88 4.29 6.50 5.46
CA ARG A 88 4.93 5.20 5.18
C ARG A 88 5.78 4.74 6.36
N GLU A 89 6.63 5.61 6.90
CA GLU A 89 7.47 5.32 8.06
C GLU A 89 6.64 4.99 9.28
N THR A 90 5.57 5.76 9.53
CA THR A 90 4.63 5.52 10.63
C THR A 90 3.99 4.14 10.51
N LEU A 91 3.47 3.78 9.32
CA LEU A 91 2.87 2.47 9.08
C LEU A 91 3.90 1.33 9.25
N GLN A 92 5.12 1.50 8.75
CA GLN A 92 6.19 0.51 8.92
C GLN A 92 6.54 0.31 10.39
N LYS A 93 6.62 1.39 11.17
CA LYS A 93 6.87 1.33 12.62
C LYS A 93 5.75 0.58 13.34
N GLN A 94 4.49 0.93 13.08
CA GLN A 94 3.32 0.26 13.67
C GLN A 94 3.29 -1.24 13.35
N ILE A 95 3.63 -1.63 12.11
CA ILE A 95 3.74 -3.04 11.69
C ILE A 95 4.86 -3.75 12.47
N LYS A 96 6.04 -3.14 12.57
CA LYS A 96 7.18 -3.70 13.32
C LYS A 96 6.83 -3.91 14.80
N GLU A 97 6.20 -2.91 15.43
CA GLU A 97 5.74 -2.99 16.82
C GLU A 97 4.73 -4.13 17.01
N ALA A 98 3.75 -4.25 16.12
CA ALA A 98 2.76 -5.33 16.18
C ALA A 98 3.38 -6.72 15.96
N HIS A 99 4.43 -6.81 15.13
CA HIS A 99 5.20 -8.04 14.96
C HIS A 99 6.06 -8.39 16.18
N GLY A 100 6.56 -7.39 16.91
CA GLY A 100 7.37 -7.57 18.12
C GLY A 100 6.58 -7.94 19.38
N SER A 101 5.29 -7.59 19.44
CA SER A 101 4.46 -7.80 20.65
C SER A 101 4.21 -9.28 20.98
N ASP A 102 4.31 -9.66 22.25
CA ASP A 102 3.98 -11.02 22.72
C ASP A 102 2.48 -11.33 22.64
N GLU A 103 1.64 -10.31 22.84
CA GLU A 103 0.18 -10.39 22.74
C GLU A 103 -0.33 -10.17 21.32
N LYS A 104 -0.05 -11.13 20.43
CA LYS A 104 -0.31 -10.99 18.99
C LYS A 104 -1.76 -10.61 18.63
N ARG A 105 -2.78 -11.10 19.36
CA ARG A 105 -4.19 -10.78 19.08
C ARG A 105 -4.53 -9.33 19.40
N ALA A 106 -4.10 -8.83 20.55
CA ALA A 106 -4.28 -7.44 20.95
C ALA A 106 -3.49 -6.51 20.01
N ALA A 107 -2.25 -6.89 19.68
CA ALA A 107 -1.40 -6.17 18.74
C ALA A 107 -2.03 -6.04 17.35
N VAL A 108 -2.65 -7.09 16.80
CA VAL A 108 -3.37 -7.03 15.52
C VAL A 108 -4.56 -6.08 15.59
N LYS A 109 -5.34 -6.10 16.68
CA LYS A 109 -6.49 -5.21 16.85
C LYS A 109 -6.03 -3.75 16.89
N LYS A 110 -5.03 -3.45 17.73
CA LYS A 110 -4.42 -2.12 17.84
C LYS A 110 -3.83 -1.65 16.51
N LEU A 111 -3.12 -2.54 15.80
CA LEU A 111 -2.58 -2.23 14.47
C LEU A 111 -3.68 -1.82 13.48
N ARG A 112 -4.84 -2.50 13.47
CA ARG A 112 -5.96 -2.12 12.59
C ARG A 112 -6.51 -0.74 12.89
N GLU A 113 -6.67 -0.42 14.16
CA GLU A 113 -7.14 0.89 14.63
C GLU A 113 -6.14 1.98 14.23
N ASN A 114 -4.86 1.76 14.52
CA ASN A 114 -3.77 2.66 14.15
C ASN A 114 -3.68 2.89 12.64
N ILE A 115 -3.78 1.83 11.82
CA ILE A 115 -3.79 1.96 10.35
C ILE A 115 -4.95 2.84 9.90
N LYS A 116 -6.15 2.65 10.48
CA LYS A 116 -7.33 3.44 10.12
C LYS A 116 -7.11 4.91 10.46
N GLU A 117 -6.56 5.21 11.63
CA GLU A 117 -6.24 6.56 12.05
C GLU A 117 -5.17 7.20 11.13
N THR A 118 -4.06 6.50 10.90
CA THR A 118 -2.99 6.96 10.02
C THR A 118 -3.48 7.20 8.58
N GLN A 119 -4.32 6.32 8.04
CA GLN A 119 -4.93 6.56 6.73
C GLN A 119 -5.86 7.78 6.73
N THR A 120 -6.61 8.00 7.80
CA THR A 120 -7.50 9.15 7.91
C THR A 120 -6.69 10.45 7.93
N LYS A 121 -5.61 10.50 8.71
CA LYS A 121 -4.68 11.64 8.75
C LYS A 121 -4.05 11.88 7.37
N PHE A 122 -3.57 10.82 6.72
CA PHE A 122 -3.01 10.90 5.36
C PHE A 122 -3.99 11.56 4.37
N TYR A 123 -5.24 11.09 4.31
CA TYR A 123 -6.23 11.69 3.39
C TYR A 123 -6.66 13.11 3.81
N ALA A 124 -6.61 13.45 5.10
CA ALA A 124 -6.85 14.84 5.53
C ALA A 124 -5.73 15.76 5.03
N SER A 125 -4.46 15.38 5.24
CA SER A 125 -3.31 16.15 4.75
C SER A 125 -3.27 16.24 3.23
N LEU A 126 -3.71 15.21 2.51
CA LEU A 126 -3.84 15.28 1.04
C LEU A 126 -4.85 16.34 0.59
N LYS A 127 -5.96 16.55 1.32
CA LYS A 127 -6.97 17.56 0.97
C LYS A 127 -6.46 19.00 1.11
N GLU A 128 -5.43 19.21 1.91
CA GLU A 128 -4.80 20.54 2.07
C GLU A 128 -3.92 20.91 0.87
N VAL A 129 -3.45 19.92 0.12
CA VAL A 129 -2.52 20.11 -1.00
C VAL A 129 -3.18 19.90 -2.36
N LEU A 130 -4.11 18.94 -2.45
CA LEU A 130 -4.75 18.54 -3.70
C LEU A 130 -6.10 19.24 -3.88
N THR A 131 -6.47 19.47 -5.13
CA THR A 131 -7.81 20.00 -5.45
C THR A 131 -8.90 18.97 -5.17
N GLU A 132 -10.14 19.44 -5.02
CA GLU A 132 -11.30 18.56 -4.82
C GLU A 132 -11.48 17.56 -5.98
N GLU A 133 -11.24 17.99 -7.21
CA GLU A 133 -11.29 17.13 -8.40
C GLU A 133 -10.23 16.02 -8.35
N GLN A 134 -9.00 16.36 -7.97
CA GLN A 134 -7.90 15.41 -7.83
C GLN A 134 -8.18 14.40 -6.71
N MET A 135 -8.71 14.87 -5.57
CA MET A 135 -9.12 14.01 -4.45
C MET A 135 -10.26 13.07 -4.84
N THR A 136 -11.22 13.55 -5.61
CA THR A 136 -12.34 12.73 -6.11
C THR A 136 -11.82 11.63 -7.02
N LYS A 137 -10.97 11.97 -7.99
CA LYS A 137 -10.36 11.01 -8.91
C LYS A 137 -9.49 9.96 -8.19
N LEU A 138 -8.70 10.38 -7.19
CA LEU A 138 -7.93 9.46 -6.34
C LEU A 138 -8.85 8.48 -5.59
N THR A 139 -9.97 8.98 -5.07
CA THR A 139 -10.96 8.17 -4.34
C THR A 139 -11.64 7.15 -5.26
N GLU A 140 -11.98 7.54 -6.49
CA GLU A 140 -12.54 6.64 -7.49
C GLU A 140 -11.58 5.52 -7.87
N LEU A 141 -10.31 5.85 -8.16
CA LEU A 141 -9.27 4.85 -8.45
C LEU A 141 -9.09 3.86 -7.29
N THR A 142 -9.08 4.38 -6.06
CA THR A 142 -8.99 3.57 -4.84
C THR A 142 -10.20 2.65 -4.70
N LYS A 143 -11.41 3.16 -4.93
CA LYS A 143 -12.66 2.39 -4.86
C LYS A 143 -12.72 1.31 -5.94
N LYS A 144 -12.38 1.65 -7.18
CA LYS A 144 -12.33 0.71 -8.32
C LYS A 144 -11.45 -0.49 -8.00
N ARG A 145 -10.22 -0.25 -7.52
CA ARG A 145 -9.32 -1.34 -7.12
C ARG A 145 -9.86 -2.20 -5.98
N ARG A 146 -10.44 -1.57 -4.95
CA ARG A 146 -11.05 -2.34 -3.84
C ARG A 146 -12.15 -3.25 -4.35
N THR A 147 -12.96 -2.78 -5.29
CA THR A 147 -14.02 -3.57 -5.92
C THR A 147 -13.44 -4.71 -6.76
N GLU A 148 -12.43 -4.45 -7.60
CA GLU A 148 -11.77 -5.47 -8.41
C GLU A 148 -11.07 -6.54 -7.56
N ALA A 149 -10.37 -6.14 -6.51
CA ALA A 149 -9.72 -7.06 -5.58
C ALA A 149 -10.74 -7.96 -4.87
N ARG A 150 -11.89 -7.40 -4.48
CA ARG A 150 -13.02 -8.17 -3.92
C ARG A 150 -13.59 -9.16 -4.94
N LYS A 151 -13.78 -8.72 -6.20
CA LYS A 151 -14.27 -9.58 -7.28
C LYS A 151 -13.34 -10.77 -7.51
N ARG A 152 -12.04 -10.51 -7.67
CA ARG A 152 -11.00 -11.55 -7.83
C ARG A 152 -10.98 -12.53 -6.64
N ALA A 153 -11.07 -12.02 -5.41
CA ALA A 153 -11.11 -12.87 -4.23
C ALA A 153 -12.37 -13.76 -4.19
N ASN A 154 -13.52 -13.24 -4.61
CA ASN A 154 -14.76 -14.00 -4.67
C ASN A 154 -14.72 -15.07 -5.77
N GLU A 155 -14.18 -14.75 -6.95
CA GLU A 155 -13.99 -15.69 -8.06
C GLU A 155 -13.05 -16.84 -7.67
N SER A 156 -11.92 -16.53 -7.01
CA SER A 156 -10.99 -17.54 -6.50
C SER A 156 -11.65 -18.47 -5.48
N ARG A 157 -12.49 -17.93 -4.58
CA ARG A 157 -13.25 -18.75 -3.62
C ARG A 157 -14.29 -19.62 -4.30
N ARG A 158 -14.93 -19.12 -5.36
CA ARG A 158 -15.91 -19.86 -6.13
C ARG A 158 -15.25 -21.03 -6.86
N SER A 159 -14.13 -20.80 -7.56
CA SER A 159 -13.44 -21.88 -8.27
C SER A 159 -12.90 -22.96 -7.31
N GLN A 160 -12.42 -22.58 -6.13
CA GLN A 160 -12.01 -23.53 -5.09
C GLN A 160 -13.17 -24.37 -4.54
N ARG A 161 -14.39 -23.82 -4.49
CA ARG A 161 -15.58 -24.58 -4.06
C ARG A 161 -16.03 -25.55 -5.13
N GLU A 162 -15.96 -25.14 -6.40
CA GLU A 162 -16.31 -25.96 -7.54
C GLU A 162 -15.33 -27.13 -7.69
N SER A 163 -14.02 -26.89 -7.57
CA SER A 163 -13.01 -27.97 -7.64
C SER A 163 -13.13 -29.01 -6.52
N ARG A 164 -13.58 -28.60 -5.32
CA ARG A 164 -13.82 -29.52 -4.19
C ARG A 164 -15.10 -30.35 -4.29
N ARG A 165 -16.01 -30.03 -5.22
CA ARG A 165 -17.25 -30.82 -5.45
C ARG A 165 -17.05 -31.95 -6.47
N HIS A 166 -15.94 -31.94 -7.20
CA HIS A 166 -15.59 -32.95 -8.20
C HIS A 166 -14.60 -34.01 -7.68
N PHE A 167 -14.29 -33.99 -6.38
CA PHE A 167 -13.59 -35.02 -5.62
C PHE A 167 -14.50 -35.52 -4.49
#